data_AF-A0A1G4FFZ3-F1
#
_entry.id   AF-A0A1G4FFZ3-F1
#
_cell.length_a   1.000
_cell.length_b   1.000
_cell.length_c   1.000
_cell.angle_alpha   90.00
_cell.angle_beta   90.00
_cell.angle_gamma   90.00
#
_symmetry.space_group_name_H-M   'P 1'
#
loop_
_entity.id
_entity.type
_entity.pdbx_description
1 polymer ?
#
loop_
_entity_poly.entity_id
_entity_poly.type
_entity_poly.pdbx_seq_one_letter_code
_entity_poly.pdbx_strand_id
1 'polypeptide(L)'
;MIFNLSPIFGLVPLVIYIILSFKDINPVLNVAISVILSAILTKQPFSSFGGVLAESLGSFLGMIGFIIMLGSGLGAILQKTGVAEYLVKSLMKKIGVNNEKKAILATMISSMVLVSLLGTLAGANAIIAPIIIPLVAVIGITPSTVATIFLGAGLTGMFVGPYTPQVVTIMGLTGLGYGQYILEVGIPLAILVLVITYIFANRIQKKTKGIYAYENVEKAEENYEAKQETKRATLAFILSMIALIVYGITLQSGASYAILVIVLSAIITGLVGKLKINDLIETFIKGSSRMMWLFIMFILFNPFINFIAEAGSFEALVSLLKPLLKSQNKVIFSLVTTLTGIFGVGGAATADNIVMNNMFKLLVKDLSISPSLWALILLVSGQITSFAYPEADMIGQMGLARSKDMKNLVKYGITVTACSVILVMVRALFD
;
A
#
# COMPACT_ATOMS: atom_id res chain seq x y z
N MET A 1 -11.87 14.71 30.30
CA MET A 1 -12.60 15.29 29.15
C MET A 1 -13.33 16.58 29.55
N ILE A 2 -13.67 17.42 28.57
CA ILE A 2 -14.61 18.55 28.78
C ILE A 2 -15.97 18.01 29.27
N PHE A 3 -16.62 18.76 30.17
CA PHE A 3 -17.99 18.54 30.66
C PHE A 3 -18.27 17.21 31.41
N ASN A 4 -17.26 16.50 31.94
CA ASN A 4 -17.45 15.18 32.58
C ASN A 4 -18.19 14.17 31.67
N LEU A 5 -18.05 14.32 30.36
CA LEU A 5 -18.65 13.40 29.38
C LEU A 5 -18.08 11.99 29.56
N SER A 6 -18.90 10.99 29.21
CA SER A 6 -18.46 9.59 29.17
C SER A 6 -17.25 9.43 28.24
N PRO A 7 -16.26 8.56 28.57
CA PRO A 7 -15.07 8.31 27.74
C PRO A 7 -15.37 7.98 26.29
N ILE A 8 -16.56 7.44 25.99
CA ILE A 8 -16.97 7.16 24.61
C ILE A 8 -17.04 8.41 23.72
N PHE A 9 -17.30 9.60 24.28
CA PHE A 9 -17.32 10.85 23.53
C PHE A 9 -15.93 11.30 23.06
N GLY A 10 -14.86 10.76 23.64
CA GLY A 10 -13.50 10.96 23.11
C GLY A 10 -13.29 10.30 21.74
N LEU A 11 -14.21 9.45 21.26
CA LEU A 11 -14.20 8.92 19.89
C LEU A 11 -14.84 9.86 18.85
N VAL A 12 -15.50 10.94 19.26
CA VAL A 12 -16.14 11.88 18.32
C VAL A 12 -15.16 12.38 17.24
N PRO A 13 -13.91 12.77 17.56
CA PRO A 13 -12.91 13.14 16.55
C PRO A 13 -12.57 12.02 15.56
N LEU A 14 -12.68 10.75 15.97
CA LEU A 14 -12.48 9.58 15.12
C LEU A 14 -13.67 9.35 14.18
N VAL A 15 -14.90 9.51 14.68
CA VAL A 15 -16.10 9.47 13.84
C VAL A 15 -16.06 10.60 12.82
N ILE A 16 -15.65 11.80 13.23
CA ILE A 16 -15.46 12.94 12.32
C ILE A 16 -14.37 12.62 11.29
N TYR A 17 -13.24 12.06 11.71
CA TYR A 17 -12.18 11.63 10.79
C TYR A 17 -12.74 10.71 9.70
N ILE A 18 -13.47 9.66 10.09
CA ILE A 18 -14.09 8.70 9.17
C ILE A 18 -15.05 9.42 8.21
N ILE A 19 -15.96 10.25 8.73
CA ILE A 19 -16.94 10.98 7.91
C ILE A 19 -16.24 11.92 6.92
N LEU A 20 -15.21 12.64 7.36
CA LEU A 20 -14.47 13.59 6.53
C LEU A 20 -13.59 12.88 5.50
N SER A 21 -13.13 11.65 5.76
CA SER A 21 -12.36 10.88 4.78
C SER A 21 -13.21 10.39 3.60
N PHE A 22 -14.53 10.28 3.77
CA PHE A 22 -15.46 10.05 2.65
C PHE A 22 -15.79 11.31 1.85
N LYS A 23 -15.21 12.47 2.22
CA LYS A 23 -15.36 13.73 1.47
C LYS A 23 -14.07 14.04 0.72
N ASP A 24 -14.17 14.82 -0.35
CA ASP A 24 -13.02 15.31 -1.14
C ASP A 24 -12.24 16.42 -0.39
N ILE A 25 -11.75 16.10 0.80
CA ILE A 25 -10.96 16.99 1.65
C ILE A 25 -9.53 16.47 1.70
N ASN A 26 -8.55 17.37 1.77
CA ASN A 26 -7.15 16.97 1.90
C ASN A 26 -6.93 16.06 3.14
N PRO A 27 -6.30 14.89 3.01
CA PRO A 27 -6.11 13.95 4.13
C PRO A 27 -5.36 14.54 5.33
N VAL A 28 -4.37 15.41 5.09
CA VAL A 28 -3.62 16.08 6.15
C VAL A 28 -4.52 17.05 6.92
N LEU A 29 -5.37 17.79 6.19
CA LEU A 29 -6.35 18.69 6.80
C LEU A 29 -7.36 17.92 7.65
N ASN A 30 -7.83 16.77 7.17
CA ASN A 30 -8.74 15.92 7.93
C ASN A 30 -8.12 15.52 9.29
N VAL A 31 -6.90 14.96 9.28
CA VAL A 31 -6.21 14.59 10.52
C VAL A 31 -5.94 15.82 11.40
N ALA A 32 -5.55 16.96 10.83
CA ALA A 32 -5.32 18.18 11.60
C ALA A 32 -6.58 18.65 12.35
N ILE A 33 -7.74 18.64 11.69
CA ILE A 33 -9.03 18.95 12.32
C ILE A 33 -9.29 17.97 13.48
N SER A 34 -9.09 16.67 13.25
CA SER A 34 -9.31 15.65 14.28
C SER A 34 -8.35 15.77 15.46
N VAL A 35 -7.08 16.15 15.24
CA VAL A 35 -6.11 16.45 16.32
C VAL A 35 -6.60 17.62 17.17
N ILE A 36 -7.01 18.73 16.54
CA ILE A 36 -7.49 19.92 17.25
C ILE A 36 -8.74 19.59 18.06
N LEU A 37 -9.70 18.88 17.47
CA LEU A 37 -10.92 18.47 18.17
C LEU A 37 -10.61 17.53 19.33
N SER A 38 -9.70 16.56 19.14
CA SER A 38 -9.28 15.64 20.19
C SER A 38 -8.60 16.35 21.35
N ALA A 39 -7.71 17.30 21.05
CA ALA A 39 -7.04 18.11 22.05
C ALA A 39 -8.00 19.00 22.86
N ILE A 40 -8.98 19.61 22.19
CA ILE A 40 -10.04 20.37 22.85
C ILE A 40 -10.78 19.43 23.82
N LEU A 41 -11.31 18.31 23.33
CA LEU A 41 -12.07 17.36 24.15
C LEU A 41 -11.29 16.80 25.34
N THR A 42 -9.98 16.62 25.18
CA THR A 42 -9.06 16.11 26.21
C THR A 42 -8.48 17.19 27.12
N LYS A 43 -8.78 18.48 26.87
CA LYS A 43 -8.28 19.64 27.62
C LYS A 43 -6.76 19.79 27.56
N GLN A 44 -6.14 19.43 26.43
CA GLN A 44 -4.71 19.63 26.25
C GLN A 44 -4.39 21.13 26.22
N PRO A 45 -3.39 21.61 27.01
CA PRO A 45 -3.03 23.00 27.01
C PRO A 45 -2.41 23.39 25.67
N PHE A 46 -2.86 24.50 25.08
CA PHE A 46 -2.34 24.96 23.78
C PHE A 46 -0.81 25.13 23.79
N SER A 47 -0.22 25.49 24.93
CA SER A 47 1.22 25.63 25.10
C SER A 47 2.01 24.31 24.97
N SER A 48 1.39 23.14 25.18
CA SER A 48 2.09 21.85 25.05
C SER A 48 2.15 21.32 23.61
N PHE A 49 1.37 21.90 22.69
CA PHE A 49 1.27 21.40 21.32
C PHE A 49 2.59 21.35 20.56
N GLY A 50 3.46 22.35 20.78
CA GLY A 50 4.80 22.35 20.18
C GLY A 50 5.63 21.14 20.63
N GLY A 51 5.59 20.81 21.92
CA GLY A 51 6.26 19.64 22.48
C GLY A 51 5.67 18.33 21.96
N VAL A 52 4.34 18.23 21.92
CA VAL A 52 3.63 17.07 21.39
C VAL A 52 4.00 16.79 19.92
N LEU A 53 4.09 17.82 19.08
CA LEU A 53 4.52 17.67 17.68
C LEU A 53 6.00 17.29 17.59
N ALA A 54 6.86 17.84 18.44
CA ALA A 54 8.28 17.49 18.49
C ALA A 54 8.50 16.02 18.89
N GLU A 55 7.79 15.52 19.90
CA GLU A 55 7.81 14.11 20.29
C GLU A 55 7.28 13.22 19.16
N SER A 56 6.28 13.70 18.43
CA SER A 56 5.69 12.97 17.31
C SER A 56 6.66 12.75 16.15
N LEU A 57 7.65 13.63 15.95
CA LEU A 57 8.72 13.42 14.97
C LEU A 57 9.59 12.19 15.29
N GLY A 58 9.88 11.97 16.57
CA GLY A 58 10.65 10.82 17.05
C GLY A 58 9.80 9.57 17.33
N SER A 59 8.48 9.67 17.17
CA SER A 59 7.55 8.57 17.44
C SER A 59 7.69 7.44 16.42
N PHE A 60 7.16 6.28 16.78
CA PHE A 60 7.09 5.13 15.90
C PHE A 60 6.33 5.43 14.58
N LEU A 61 5.23 6.18 14.66
CA LEU A 61 4.48 6.63 13.47
C LEU A 61 5.27 7.65 12.65
N GLY A 62 5.99 8.58 13.30
CA GLY A 62 6.90 9.51 12.63
C GLY A 62 7.98 8.77 11.82
N MET A 63 8.59 7.72 12.41
CA MET A 63 9.56 6.87 11.73
C MET A 63 8.96 6.16 10.51
N ILE A 64 7.74 5.62 10.59
CA ILE A 64 7.06 5.00 9.43
C ILE A 64 6.85 6.04 8.31
N GLY A 65 6.33 7.22 8.65
CA GLY A 65 6.13 8.29 7.68
C GLY A 65 7.45 8.70 7.00
N PHE A 66 8.55 8.71 7.76
CA PHE A 66 9.88 8.99 7.23
C PHE A 66 10.38 7.91 6.28
N ILE A 67 10.21 6.63 6.61
CA ILE A 67 10.57 5.49 5.74
C ILE A 67 9.82 5.59 4.40
N ILE A 68 8.52 5.88 4.44
CA ILE A 68 7.69 6.04 3.24
C ILE A 68 8.21 7.17 2.35
N MET A 69 8.54 8.30 2.96
CA MET A 69 9.10 9.46 2.28
C MET A 69 10.41 9.11 1.57
N LEU A 70 11.35 8.46 2.26
CA LEU A 70 12.62 8.02 1.68
C LEU A 70 12.41 6.98 0.56
N GLY A 71 11.45 6.07 0.71
CA GLY A 71 11.11 5.05 -0.29
C GLY A 71 10.72 5.68 -1.64
N SER A 72 9.94 6.77 -1.60
CA SER A 72 9.63 7.57 -2.79
C SER A 72 10.87 8.23 -3.40
N GLY A 73 11.83 8.66 -2.56
CA GLY A 73 13.15 9.12 -2.97
C GLY A 73 13.93 8.06 -3.77
N LEU A 74 14.04 6.84 -3.24
CA LEU A 74 14.63 5.71 -3.95
C LEU A 74 13.90 5.43 -5.26
N GLY A 75 12.57 5.42 -5.26
CA GLY A 75 11.77 5.21 -6.47
C GLY A 75 12.07 6.24 -7.57
N ALA A 76 12.31 7.50 -7.21
CA ALA A 76 12.72 8.54 -8.16
C ALA A 76 14.13 8.28 -8.74
N ILE A 77 15.06 7.75 -7.94
CA ILE A 77 16.39 7.34 -8.42
C ILE A 77 16.26 6.18 -9.42
N LEU A 78 15.43 5.17 -9.12
CA LEU A 78 15.18 4.04 -10.04
C LEU A 78 14.60 4.51 -11.39
N GLN A 79 13.75 5.54 -11.36
CA GLN A 79 13.22 6.17 -12.56
C GLN A 79 14.30 6.94 -13.32
N LYS A 80 15.04 7.82 -12.63
CA LYS A 80 16.05 8.69 -13.26
C LYS A 80 17.22 7.92 -13.87
N THR A 81 17.59 6.78 -13.28
CA THR A 81 18.67 5.89 -13.77
C THR A 81 18.21 4.95 -14.90
N GLY A 82 16.91 4.92 -15.21
CA GLY A 82 16.32 4.00 -16.19
C GLY A 82 16.18 2.56 -15.69
N VAL A 83 16.52 2.28 -14.42
CA VAL A 83 16.43 0.94 -13.82
C VAL A 83 14.99 0.42 -13.86
N ALA A 84 14.02 1.26 -13.52
CA ALA A 84 12.61 0.92 -13.57
C ALA A 84 12.17 0.48 -14.98
N GLU A 85 12.50 1.28 -16.01
CA GLU A 85 12.18 0.97 -17.40
C GLU A 85 12.87 -0.30 -17.89
N TYR A 86 14.16 -0.46 -17.59
CA TYR A 86 14.94 -1.62 -18.01
C TYR A 86 14.42 -2.92 -17.40
N LEU A 87 13.99 -2.90 -16.14
CA LEU A 87 13.36 -4.06 -15.49
C LEU A 87 12.09 -4.49 -16.22
N VAL A 88 11.19 -3.55 -16.54
CA VAL A 88 9.95 -3.84 -17.28
C VAL A 88 10.27 -4.45 -18.64
N LYS A 89 11.11 -3.77 -19.43
CA LYS A 89 11.45 -4.24 -20.79
C LYS A 89 12.14 -5.60 -20.77
N SER A 90 13.01 -5.85 -19.78
CA SER A 90 13.67 -7.15 -19.60
C SER A 90 12.69 -8.25 -19.22
N LEU A 91 11.73 -7.99 -18.32
CA LEU A 91 10.68 -8.94 -17.94
C LEU A 91 9.78 -9.27 -19.13
N MET A 92 9.33 -8.24 -19.86
CA MET A 92 8.50 -8.40 -21.06
C MET A 92 9.21 -9.23 -22.14
N LYS A 93 10.51 -8.96 -22.38
CA LYS A 93 11.33 -9.71 -23.35
C LYS A 93 11.58 -11.16 -22.91
N LYS A 94 11.88 -11.39 -21.62
CA LYS A 94 12.21 -12.72 -21.09
C LYS A 94 11.01 -13.66 -21.06
N ILE A 95 9.83 -13.15 -20.71
CA ILE A 95 8.59 -13.95 -20.72
C ILE A 95 8.11 -14.16 -22.16
N GLY A 96 8.27 -13.11 -22.99
CA GLY A 96 7.86 -13.08 -24.39
C GLY A 96 6.38 -12.74 -24.55
N VAL A 97 6.08 -11.83 -25.46
CA VAL A 97 4.72 -11.34 -25.72
C VAL A 97 4.23 -11.93 -27.05
N ASN A 98 4.25 -13.27 -27.17
CA ASN A 98 3.95 -13.95 -28.44
C ASN A 98 2.49 -14.44 -28.56
N ASN A 99 1.76 -14.48 -27.45
CA ASN A 99 0.34 -14.80 -27.41
C ASN A 99 -0.34 -14.10 -26.22
N GLU A 100 -1.66 -14.07 -26.22
CA GLU A 100 -2.45 -13.35 -25.23
C GLU A 100 -2.14 -13.77 -23.79
N LYS A 101 -2.03 -15.07 -23.51
CA LYS A 101 -1.78 -15.58 -22.15
C LYS A 101 -0.42 -15.13 -21.63
N LYS A 102 0.63 -15.19 -22.47
CA LYS A 102 1.96 -14.72 -22.08
C LYS A 102 2.00 -13.20 -21.96
N ALA A 103 1.30 -12.47 -22.81
CA ALA A 103 1.17 -11.01 -22.71
C ALA A 103 0.51 -10.58 -21.38
N ILE A 104 -0.57 -11.27 -20.98
CA ILE A 104 -1.23 -11.07 -19.68
C ILE A 104 -0.23 -11.34 -18.55
N LEU A 105 0.44 -12.51 -18.56
CA LEU A 105 1.38 -12.87 -17.50
C LEU A 105 2.56 -11.91 -17.40
N ALA A 106 3.13 -11.51 -18.55
CA ALA A 106 4.23 -10.56 -18.61
C ALA A 106 3.83 -9.19 -18.05
N THR A 107 2.62 -8.74 -18.35
CA THR A 107 2.07 -7.49 -17.82
C THR A 107 1.82 -7.56 -16.32
N MET A 108 1.28 -8.69 -15.83
CA MET A 108 1.05 -8.91 -14.40
C MET A 108 2.36 -8.86 -13.61
N ILE A 109 3.36 -9.63 -14.03
CA ILE A 109 4.66 -9.68 -13.34
C ILE A 109 5.35 -8.32 -13.39
N SER A 110 5.31 -7.64 -14.54
CA SER A 110 5.93 -6.31 -14.68
C SER A 110 5.28 -5.28 -13.76
N SER A 111 3.94 -5.23 -13.71
CA SER A 111 3.21 -4.31 -12.83
C SER A 111 3.48 -4.62 -11.35
N MET A 112 3.36 -5.88 -10.94
CA MET A 112 3.62 -6.29 -9.55
C MET A 112 5.05 -5.94 -9.10
N VAL A 113 6.07 -6.27 -9.90
CA VAL A 113 7.47 -6.00 -9.56
C VAL A 113 7.71 -4.49 -9.44
N LEU A 114 7.24 -3.69 -10.41
CA LEU A 114 7.51 -2.25 -10.39
C LEU A 114 6.77 -1.55 -9.26
N VAL A 115 5.53 -1.93 -8.98
CA VAL A 115 4.79 -1.39 -7.84
C VAL A 115 5.47 -1.79 -6.52
N SER A 116 5.93 -3.03 -6.40
CA SER A 116 6.68 -3.51 -5.23
C SER A 116 7.98 -2.75 -4.99
N LEU A 117 8.66 -2.32 -6.06
CA LEU A 117 9.92 -1.58 -5.97
C LEU A 117 9.72 -0.09 -5.72
N LEU A 118 8.68 0.50 -6.30
CA LEU A 118 8.41 1.94 -6.22
C LEU A 118 7.49 2.32 -5.05
N GLY A 119 6.77 1.36 -4.47
CA GLY A 119 5.86 1.60 -3.34
C GLY A 119 4.63 2.43 -3.71
N THR A 120 4.30 2.56 -4.99
CA THR A 120 3.16 3.34 -5.48
C THR A 120 2.48 2.64 -6.66
N LEU A 121 1.18 2.42 -6.55
CA LEU A 121 0.38 1.83 -7.62
C LEU A 121 0.31 2.75 -8.84
N ALA A 122 -0.25 3.96 -8.65
CA ALA A 122 -0.44 4.93 -9.72
C ALA A 122 0.89 5.36 -10.36
N GLY A 123 1.91 5.65 -9.54
CA GLY A 123 3.22 6.07 -10.05
C GLY A 123 3.91 4.99 -10.87
N ALA A 124 3.95 3.75 -10.37
CA ALA A 124 4.59 2.65 -11.08
C ALA A 124 3.85 2.31 -12.37
N ASN A 125 2.53 2.18 -12.33
CA ASN A 125 1.76 1.83 -13.51
C ASN A 125 1.75 2.95 -14.55
N ALA A 126 1.84 4.23 -14.14
CA ALA A 126 2.02 5.34 -15.08
C ALA A 126 3.34 5.28 -15.86
N ILE A 127 4.40 4.73 -15.26
CA ILE A 127 5.69 4.54 -15.93
C ILE A 127 5.62 3.37 -16.90
N ILE A 128 4.99 2.26 -16.51
CA ILE A 128 4.96 1.06 -17.36
C ILE A 128 3.92 1.13 -18.46
N ALA A 129 2.83 1.89 -18.30
CA ALA A 129 1.72 1.91 -19.24
C ALA A 129 2.16 2.32 -20.67
N PRO A 130 2.95 3.40 -20.88
CA PRO A 130 3.46 3.76 -22.21
C PRO A 130 4.36 2.68 -22.83
N ILE A 131 4.98 1.83 -22.02
CA ILE A 131 5.88 0.76 -22.49
C ILE A 131 5.09 -0.50 -22.82
N ILE A 132 4.19 -0.91 -21.93
CA ILE A 132 3.45 -2.17 -22.03
C ILE A 132 2.33 -2.07 -23.07
N ILE A 133 1.59 -0.97 -23.09
CA ILE A 133 0.41 -0.82 -23.96
C ILE A 133 0.77 -1.07 -25.43
N PRO A 134 1.81 -0.43 -26.01
CA PRO A 134 2.22 -0.73 -27.37
C PRO A 134 2.55 -2.20 -27.64
N LEU A 135 3.23 -2.86 -26.69
CA LEU A 135 3.65 -4.26 -26.84
C LEU A 135 2.45 -5.22 -26.82
N VAL A 136 1.48 -4.99 -25.94
CA VAL A 136 0.33 -5.89 -25.78
C VAL A 136 -0.78 -5.59 -26.78
N ALA A 137 -0.86 -4.35 -27.28
CA ALA A 137 -1.81 -3.94 -28.32
C ALA A 137 -1.56 -4.69 -29.64
N VAL A 138 -0.30 -4.93 -30.01
CA VAL A 138 0.07 -5.72 -31.21
C VAL A 138 -0.47 -7.16 -31.13
N ILE A 139 -0.59 -7.71 -29.91
CA ILE A 139 -1.16 -9.05 -29.66
C ILE A 139 -2.70 -9.01 -29.55
N GLY A 140 -3.29 -7.82 -29.58
CA GLY A 140 -4.73 -7.61 -29.45
C GLY A 140 -5.25 -7.69 -28.02
N ILE A 141 -4.39 -7.50 -27.01
CA ILE A 141 -4.85 -7.35 -25.62
C ILE A 141 -5.66 -6.06 -25.51
N THR A 142 -6.83 -6.15 -24.89
CA THR A 142 -7.76 -5.02 -24.79
C THR A 142 -7.44 -4.11 -23.60
N PRO A 143 -7.84 -2.82 -23.67
CA PRO A 143 -7.74 -1.90 -22.54
C PRO A 143 -8.36 -2.43 -21.24
N SER A 144 -9.52 -3.09 -21.31
CA SER A 144 -10.20 -3.69 -20.14
C SER A 144 -9.35 -4.75 -19.44
N THR A 145 -8.63 -5.56 -20.22
CA THR A 145 -7.73 -6.60 -19.69
C THR A 145 -6.55 -5.95 -18.97
N VAL A 146 -5.92 -4.94 -19.57
CA VAL A 146 -4.80 -4.21 -18.95
C VAL A 146 -5.25 -3.48 -17.67
N ALA A 147 -6.42 -2.86 -17.66
CA ALA A 147 -6.98 -2.21 -16.47
C ALA A 147 -7.12 -3.20 -15.29
N THR A 148 -7.63 -4.40 -15.57
CA THR A 148 -7.77 -5.46 -14.56
C THR A 148 -6.40 -5.90 -14.02
N ILE A 149 -5.41 -6.01 -14.90
CA ILE A 149 -4.04 -6.40 -14.52
C ILE A 149 -3.38 -5.30 -13.67
N PHE A 150 -3.46 -4.04 -14.11
CA PHE A 150 -2.87 -2.90 -13.40
C PHE A 150 -3.47 -2.72 -12.02
N LEU A 151 -4.78 -2.90 -11.86
CA LEU A 151 -5.40 -2.90 -10.53
C LEU A 151 -4.96 -4.10 -9.71
N GLY A 152 -5.17 -5.31 -10.23
CA GLY A 152 -4.94 -6.55 -9.49
C GLY A 152 -3.49 -6.84 -9.17
N ALA A 153 -2.72 -7.13 -10.22
CA ALA A 153 -1.31 -7.46 -10.07
C ALA A 153 -0.50 -6.27 -9.56
N GLY A 154 -0.85 -5.05 -9.96
CA GLY A 154 -0.23 -3.85 -9.41
C GLY A 154 -0.41 -3.75 -7.90
N LEU A 155 -1.63 -3.86 -7.38
CA LEU A 155 -1.87 -3.80 -5.93
C LEU A 155 -1.17 -4.94 -5.18
N THR A 156 -1.04 -6.13 -5.78
CA THR A 156 -0.25 -7.20 -5.13
C THR A 156 1.21 -6.82 -4.92
N GLY A 157 1.77 -5.92 -5.73
CA GLY A 157 3.08 -5.31 -5.49
C GLY A 157 3.13 -4.54 -4.17
N MET A 158 2.04 -3.87 -3.80
CA MET A 158 1.92 -3.16 -2.51
C MET A 158 1.87 -4.11 -1.32
N PHE A 159 1.47 -5.38 -1.51
CA PHE A 159 1.37 -6.38 -0.45
C PHE A 159 2.73 -7.02 -0.13
N VAL A 160 3.64 -7.03 -1.11
CA VAL A 160 4.90 -7.78 -1.01
C VAL A 160 6.12 -6.87 -0.91
N GLY A 161 6.03 -5.63 -1.39
CA GLY A 161 7.16 -4.73 -1.42
C GLY A 161 7.65 -4.36 -0.02
N PRO A 162 8.94 -4.54 0.31
CA PRO A 162 9.46 -4.36 1.66
C PRO A 162 9.30 -2.94 2.23
N TYR A 163 9.18 -1.95 1.34
CA TYR A 163 9.11 -0.53 1.69
C TYR A 163 7.84 0.13 1.16
N THR A 164 6.84 -0.67 0.79
CA THR A 164 5.54 -0.07 0.48
C THR A 164 4.97 0.51 1.76
N PRO A 165 4.24 1.65 1.69
CA PRO A 165 3.65 2.27 2.86
C PRO A 165 2.85 1.30 3.73
N GLN A 166 2.13 0.39 3.09
CA GLN A 166 1.28 -0.60 3.73
C GLN A 166 2.09 -1.63 4.51
N VAL A 167 3.12 -2.22 3.90
CA VAL A 167 3.95 -3.27 4.51
C VAL A 167 4.69 -2.70 5.72
N VAL A 168 5.30 -1.52 5.58
CA VAL A 168 6.01 -0.84 6.67
C VAL A 168 5.07 -0.52 7.82
N THR A 169 3.86 -0.01 7.53
CA THR A 169 2.85 0.29 8.54
C THR A 169 2.42 -0.97 9.29
N ILE A 170 2.07 -2.05 8.58
CA ILE A 170 1.57 -3.28 9.20
C ILE A 170 2.65 -3.97 10.04
N MET A 171 3.85 -4.12 9.51
CA MET A 171 4.99 -4.64 10.29
C MET A 171 5.19 -3.83 11.56
N GLY A 172 5.03 -2.51 11.46
CA GLY A 172 5.17 -1.65 12.60
C GLY A 172 4.08 -1.78 13.65
N LEU A 173 2.82 -1.91 13.23
CA LEU A 173 1.69 -2.04 14.15
C LEU A 173 1.64 -3.44 14.81
N THR A 174 2.17 -4.45 14.15
CA THR A 174 2.12 -5.86 14.60
C THR A 174 3.41 -6.36 15.22
N GLY A 175 4.53 -5.66 15.02
CA GLY A 175 5.85 -6.09 15.45
C GLY A 175 6.46 -7.21 14.59
N LEU A 176 5.84 -7.58 13.47
CA LEU A 176 6.34 -8.61 12.57
C LEU A 176 7.61 -8.15 11.85
N GLY A 177 8.61 -9.02 11.79
CA GLY A 177 9.72 -8.87 10.85
C GLY A 177 9.27 -9.11 9.40
N TYR A 178 9.98 -8.52 8.43
CA TYR A 178 9.62 -8.63 7.01
C TYR A 178 9.53 -10.07 6.50
N GLY A 179 10.46 -10.95 6.93
CA GLY A 179 10.45 -12.36 6.55
C GLY A 179 9.20 -13.11 7.02
N GLN A 180 8.73 -12.83 8.23
CA GLN A 180 7.50 -13.43 8.76
C GLN A 180 6.27 -12.85 8.06
N TYR A 181 6.22 -11.52 7.94
CA TYR A 181 5.15 -10.82 7.24
C TYR A 181 4.94 -11.34 5.82
N ILE A 182 6.02 -11.46 5.04
CA ILE A 182 5.91 -11.84 3.64
C ILE A 182 5.41 -13.29 3.47
N LEU A 183 5.86 -14.21 4.34
CA LEU A 183 5.48 -15.63 4.28
C LEU A 183 4.06 -15.88 4.79
N GLU A 184 3.66 -15.23 5.87
CA GLU A 184 2.40 -15.52 6.56
C GLU A 184 1.23 -14.64 6.10
N VAL A 185 1.53 -13.47 5.52
CA VAL A 185 0.53 -12.43 5.20
C VAL A 185 0.61 -12.00 3.73
N GLY A 186 1.74 -11.45 3.30
CA GLY A 186 1.89 -10.81 1.98
C GLY A 186 1.73 -11.79 0.82
N ILE A 187 2.52 -12.87 0.79
CA ILE A 187 2.47 -13.89 -0.28
C ILE A 187 1.12 -14.61 -0.34
N PRO A 188 0.53 -15.08 0.79
CA PRO A 188 -0.78 -15.74 0.74
C PRO A 188 -1.88 -14.89 0.09
N LEU A 189 -1.98 -13.61 0.47
CA LEU A 189 -2.96 -12.71 -0.16
C LEU A 189 -2.59 -12.38 -1.60
N ALA A 190 -1.30 -12.13 -1.89
CA ALA A 190 -0.83 -11.84 -3.24
C ALA A 190 -1.14 -12.99 -4.21
N ILE A 191 -0.89 -14.25 -3.82
CA ILE A 191 -1.21 -15.42 -4.65
C ILE A 191 -2.71 -15.48 -4.93
N LEU A 192 -3.55 -15.30 -3.91
CA LEU A 192 -5.00 -15.29 -4.07
C LEU A 192 -5.43 -14.25 -5.12
N VAL A 193 -4.99 -12.99 -4.95
CA VAL A 193 -5.36 -11.90 -5.85
C VAL A 193 -4.79 -12.14 -7.24
N LEU A 194 -3.53 -12.55 -7.39
CA LEU A 194 -2.91 -12.84 -8.69
C LEU A 194 -3.64 -13.94 -9.46
N VAL A 195 -4.06 -15.01 -8.78
CA VAL A 195 -4.83 -16.11 -9.40
C VAL A 195 -6.18 -15.59 -9.91
N ILE A 196 -6.90 -14.82 -9.09
CA ILE A 196 -8.17 -14.21 -9.50
C ILE A 196 -7.94 -13.25 -10.67
N THR A 197 -6.90 -12.40 -10.62
CA THR A 197 -6.51 -11.48 -11.70
C THR A 197 -6.25 -12.23 -12.99
N TYR A 198 -5.48 -13.33 -12.96
CA TYR A 198 -5.18 -14.11 -14.15
C TYR A 198 -6.46 -14.70 -14.77
N ILE A 199 -7.32 -15.29 -13.96
CA ILE A 199 -8.59 -15.88 -14.43
C ILE A 199 -9.49 -14.80 -15.04
N PHE A 200 -9.64 -13.65 -14.36
CA PHE A 200 -10.49 -12.56 -14.84
C PHE A 200 -9.91 -11.88 -16.06
N ALA A 201 -8.61 -11.60 -16.12
CA ALA A 201 -7.95 -11.03 -17.28
C ALA A 201 -8.19 -11.89 -18.54
N ASN A 202 -8.04 -13.21 -18.44
CA ASN A 202 -8.33 -14.12 -19.55
C ASN A 202 -9.83 -14.13 -19.94
N ARG A 203 -10.74 -14.09 -18.96
CA ARG A 203 -12.20 -14.04 -19.22
C ARG A 203 -12.63 -12.73 -19.86
N ILE A 204 -12.10 -11.60 -19.38
CA ILE A 204 -12.36 -10.26 -19.91
C ILE A 204 -11.79 -10.15 -21.31
N GLN A 205 -10.56 -10.60 -21.55
CA GLN A 205 -9.96 -10.62 -22.89
C GLN A 205 -10.85 -11.34 -23.89
N LYS A 206 -11.34 -12.54 -23.58
CA LYS A 206 -12.26 -13.30 -24.45
C LYS A 206 -13.57 -12.55 -24.75
N LYS A 207 -14.09 -11.77 -23.80
CA LYS A 207 -15.34 -11.01 -23.96
C LYS A 207 -15.18 -9.68 -24.69
N THR A 208 -13.99 -9.10 -24.62
CA THR A 208 -13.71 -7.72 -25.06
C THR A 208 -12.97 -7.67 -26.39
N LYS A 209 -12.28 -8.75 -26.77
CA LYS A 209 -11.60 -8.85 -28.05
C LYS A 209 -12.59 -8.62 -29.20
N GLY A 210 -12.22 -7.76 -30.14
CA GLY A 210 -13.07 -7.36 -31.27
C GLY A 210 -14.14 -6.31 -30.93
N ILE A 211 -14.33 -5.97 -29.65
CA ILE A 211 -15.23 -4.91 -29.18
C ILE A 211 -14.42 -3.68 -28.77
N TYR A 212 -13.35 -3.91 -27.99
CA TYR A 212 -12.44 -2.86 -27.53
C TYR A 212 -11.05 -3.10 -28.12
N ALA A 213 -10.46 -2.04 -28.66
CA ALA A 213 -9.10 -2.01 -29.15
C ALA A 213 -8.44 -0.70 -28.72
N TYR A 214 -7.11 -0.68 -28.69
CA TYR A 214 -6.40 0.56 -28.49
C TYR A 214 -6.41 1.38 -29.79
N GLU A 215 -6.85 2.63 -29.69
CA GLU A 215 -6.75 3.63 -30.76
C GLU A 215 -5.44 4.41 -30.62
N ASN A 216 -4.81 4.77 -31.74
CA ASN A 216 -3.61 5.61 -31.80
C ASN A 216 -2.47 5.12 -30.88
N VAL A 217 -2.11 3.85 -31.03
CA VAL A 217 -0.95 3.28 -30.34
C VAL A 217 0.31 3.66 -31.12
N GLU A 218 1.16 4.49 -30.52
CA GLU A 218 2.52 4.68 -31.03
C GLU A 218 3.20 3.32 -31.12
N LYS A 219 3.87 3.05 -32.25
CA LYS A 219 4.62 1.80 -32.41
C LYS A 219 5.62 1.70 -31.27
N ALA A 220 5.68 0.53 -30.62
CA ALA A 220 6.72 0.25 -29.66
C ALA A 220 8.08 0.52 -30.32
N GLU A 221 8.96 1.30 -29.68
CA GLU A 221 10.32 1.49 -30.17
C GLU A 221 10.97 0.10 -30.30
N GLU A 222 11.16 -0.37 -31.54
CA GLU A 222 11.70 -1.70 -31.83
C GLU A 222 13.16 -1.85 -31.36
N ASN A 223 13.85 -0.73 -31.09
CA ASN A 223 15.28 -0.66 -30.79
C ASN A 223 15.60 0.00 -29.43
N TYR A 224 14.87 -0.32 -28.37
CA TYR A 224 15.36 0.05 -27.03
C TYR A 224 16.60 -0.76 -26.67
N GLU A 225 17.77 -0.16 -26.81
CA GLU A 225 19.00 -0.65 -26.21
C GLU A 225 19.26 0.06 -24.89
N ALA A 226 19.08 -0.67 -23.79
CA ALA A 226 19.41 -0.15 -22.48
C ALA A 226 20.91 0.16 -22.40
N LYS A 227 21.23 1.41 -22.01
CA LYS A 227 22.60 1.85 -21.78
C LYS A 227 23.32 0.91 -20.81
N GLN A 228 24.62 0.74 -21.01
CA GLN A 228 25.40 -0.18 -20.16
C GLN A 228 25.42 0.29 -18.70
N GLU A 229 25.33 1.59 -18.44
CA GLU A 229 25.12 2.16 -17.12
C GLU A 229 23.84 1.64 -16.45
N THR A 230 22.71 1.68 -17.16
CA THR A 230 21.41 1.24 -16.64
C THR A 230 21.41 -0.26 -16.29
N LYS A 231 22.06 -1.08 -17.12
CA LYS A 231 22.22 -2.52 -16.83
C LYS A 231 23.03 -2.76 -15.55
N ARG A 232 24.16 -2.06 -15.40
CA ARG A 232 25.01 -2.14 -14.20
C ARG A 232 24.28 -1.62 -12.96
N ALA A 233 23.57 -0.49 -13.08
CA ALA A 233 22.78 0.09 -11.99
C ALA A 233 21.67 -0.84 -11.53
N THR A 234 21.00 -1.51 -12.47
CA THR A 234 19.97 -2.51 -12.16
C THR A 234 20.55 -3.69 -11.40
N LEU A 235 21.68 -4.22 -11.84
CA LEU A 235 22.36 -5.32 -11.14
C LEU A 235 22.80 -4.88 -9.73
N ALA A 236 23.40 -3.70 -9.60
CA ALA A 236 23.82 -3.15 -8.31
C ALA A 236 22.62 -2.92 -7.37
N PHE A 237 21.50 -2.43 -7.89
CA PHE A 237 20.26 -2.29 -7.15
C PHE A 237 19.76 -3.65 -6.62
N ILE A 238 19.62 -4.65 -7.48
CA ILE A 238 19.13 -5.98 -7.08
C ILE A 238 20.07 -6.62 -6.04
N LEU A 239 21.38 -6.60 -6.28
CA LEU A 239 22.36 -7.20 -5.38
C LEU A 239 22.39 -6.48 -4.03
N SER A 240 22.37 -5.14 -4.02
CA SER A 240 22.33 -4.37 -2.77
C SER A 240 21.03 -4.63 -2.00
N MET A 241 19.89 -4.68 -2.68
CA MET A 241 18.60 -5.00 -2.07
C MET A 241 18.62 -6.38 -1.39
N ILE A 242 19.07 -7.42 -2.12
CA ILE A 242 19.14 -8.78 -1.59
C ILE A 242 20.09 -8.84 -0.38
N ALA A 243 21.30 -8.30 -0.52
CA ALA A 243 22.30 -8.32 0.55
C ALA A 243 21.80 -7.63 1.82
N LEU A 244 21.19 -6.45 1.69
CA LEU A 244 20.68 -5.66 2.81
C LEU A 244 19.46 -6.32 3.44
N ILE A 245 18.50 -6.85 2.67
CA ILE A 245 17.35 -7.58 3.23
C ILE A 245 17.82 -8.82 4.00
N VAL A 246 18.71 -9.64 3.42
CA VAL A 246 19.22 -10.84 4.10
C VAL A 246 19.93 -10.46 5.39
N TYR A 247 20.79 -9.44 5.36
CA TYR A 247 21.49 -8.95 6.54
C TYR A 247 20.51 -8.44 7.62
N GLY A 248 19.52 -7.64 7.24
CA GLY A 248 18.49 -7.13 8.16
C GLY A 248 17.67 -8.23 8.83
N ILE A 249 17.34 -9.30 8.10
CA ILE A 249 16.67 -10.48 8.64
C ILE A 249 17.57 -11.18 9.66
N THR A 250 18.86 -11.39 9.36
CA THR A 250 19.78 -12.07 10.29
C THR A 250 20.01 -11.32 11.60
N LEU A 251 19.97 -9.98 11.55
CA LEU A 251 20.13 -9.14 12.74
C LEU A 251 18.83 -8.95 13.54
N GLN A 252 17.70 -9.53 13.10
CA GLN A 252 16.37 -9.23 13.66
C GLN A 252 16.11 -7.73 13.78
N SER A 253 16.62 -6.95 12.83
CA SER A 253 16.53 -5.49 12.92
C SER A 253 15.09 -5.04 12.73
N GLY A 254 14.62 -4.16 13.61
CA GLY A 254 13.27 -3.59 13.54
C GLY A 254 13.06 -2.67 12.34
N ALA A 255 11.88 -2.06 12.25
CA ALA A 255 11.48 -1.21 11.14
C ALA A 255 12.48 -0.07 10.81
N SER A 256 13.27 0.40 11.77
CA SER A 256 14.30 1.44 11.58
C SER A 256 15.39 1.04 10.58
N TYR A 257 15.68 -0.26 10.42
CA TYR A 257 16.69 -0.73 9.46
C TYR A 257 16.30 -0.43 8.01
N ALA A 258 15.00 -0.32 7.71
CA ALA A 258 14.51 0.07 6.39
C ALA A 258 15.10 1.40 5.91
N ILE A 259 15.35 2.36 6.83
CA ILE A 259 15.96 3.66 6.52
C ILE A 259 17.33 3.44 5.87
N LEU A 260 18.17 2.62 6.49
CA LEU A 260 19.52 2.31 5.99
C LEU A 260 19.44 1.62 4.63
N VAL A 261 18.52 0.65 4.47
CA VAL A 261 18.40 -0.07 3.20
C VAL A 261 18.01 0.87 2.05
N ILE A 262 17.01 1.70 2.25
CA ILE A 262 16.51 2.63 1.24
C ILE A 262 17.61 3.62 0.82
N VAL A 263 18.29 4.22 1.80
CA VAL A 263 19.34 5.22 1.55
C VAL A 263 20.53 4.60 0.84
N LEU A 264 21.03 3.45 1.30
CA LEU A 264 22.17 2.79 0.67
C LEU A 264 21.83 2.28 -0.74
N SER A 265 20.66 1.66 -0.94
CA SER A 265 20.24 1.23 -2.27
C SER A 265 20.08 2.42 -3.22
N ALA A 266 19.59 3.57 -2.75
CA ALA A 266 19.48 4.78 -3.57
C ALA A 266 20.87 5.31 -3.98
N ILE A 267 21.81 5.39 -3.02
CA ILE A 267 23.18 5.84 -3.27
C ILE A 267 23.89 4.88 -4.25
N ILE A 268 23.88 3.58 -3.97
CA ILE A 268 24.53 2.56 -4.82
C ILE A 268 23.97 2.62 -6.23
N THR A 269 22.64 2.64 -6.39
CA THR A 269 22.00 2.65 -7.70
C THR A 269 22.31 3.94 -8.46
N GLY A 270 22.25 5.09 -7.78
CA GLY A 270 22.54 6.38 -8.40
C GLY A 270 23.99 6.50 -8.86
N LEU A 271 24.96 6.11 -8.02
CA LEU A 271 26.38 6.16 -8.36
C LEU A 271 26.75 5.20 -9.49
N VAL A 272 26.28 3.95 -9.45
CA VAL A 272 26.53 2.97 -10.52
C VAL A 272 25.82 3.36 -11.81
N GLY A 273 24.65 4.01 -11.70
CA GLY A 273 23.95 4.65 -12.81
C GLY A 273 24.62 5.91 -13.36
N LYS A 274 25.81 6.27 -12.85
CA LYS A 274 26.60 7.46 -13.21
C LYS A 274 25.84 8.79 -13.03
N LEU A 275 24.92 8.87 -12.08
CA LEU A 275 24.38 10.16 -11.68
C LEU A 275 25.48 10.96 -11.00
N LYS A 276 25.59 12.26 -11.34
CA LYS A 276 26.42 13.19 -10.56
C LYS A 276 25.86 13.25 -9.14
N ILE A 277 26.73 13.46 -8.15
CA ILE A 277 26.32 13.48 -6.74
C ILE A 277 25.22 14.53 -6.49
N ASN A 278 25.34 15.72 -7.08
CA ASN A 278 24.31 16.76 -6.97
C ASN A 278 22.97 16.31 -7.56
N ASP A 279 22.98 15.73 -8.77
CA ASP A 279 21.77 15.23 -9.44
C ASP A 279 21.13 14.08 -8.66
N LEU A 280 21.95 13.22 -8.03
CA LEU A 280 21.50 12.13 -7.16
C LEU A 280 20.75 12.71 -5.96
N ILE A 281 21.35 13.64 -5.23
CA ILE A 281 20.74 14.28 -4.06
C ILE A 281 19.45 15.01 -4.46
N GLU A 282 19.49 15.81 -5.52
CA GLU A 282 18.30 16.55 -5.99
C GLU A 282 17.17 15.61 -6.41
N THR A 283 17.49 14.54 -7.14
CA THR A 283 16.50 13.52 -7.55
C THR A 283 15.90 12.83 -6.33
N PHE A 284 16.72 12.46 -5.34
CA PHE A 284 16.27 11.81 -4.12
C PHE A 284 15.35 12.72 -3.30
N ILE A 285 15.72 13.99 -3.12
CA ILE A 285 14.92 14.99 -2.41
C ILE A 285 13.60 15.25 -3.15
N LYS A 286 13.65 15.43 -4.47
CA LYS A 286 12.45 15.65 -5.30
C LYS A 286 11.52 14.44 -5.32
N GLY A 287 12.07 13.22 -5.23
CA GLY A 287 11.28 12.01 -5.05
C GLY A 287 10.62 11.97 -3.67
N SER A 288 11.40 12.27 -2.63
CA SER A 288 10.96 12.27 -1.24
C SER A 288 9.85 13.29 -0.98
N SER A 289 9.97 14.51 -1.53
CA SER A 289 9.00 15.59 -1.31
C SER A 289 7.58 15.27 -1.79
N ARG A 290 7.42 14.36 -2.76
CA ARG A 290 6.10 13.89 -3.24
C ARG A 290 5.30 13.18 -2.14
N MET A 291 5.97 12.62 -1.15
CA MET A 291 5.37 11.92 -0.01
C MET A 291 5.46 12.70 1.30
N MET A 292 5.87 13.98 1.25
CA MET A 292 5.94 14.84 2.44
C MET A 292 4.59 14.98 3.13
N TRP A 293 3.50 15.07 2.36
CA TRP A 293 2.14 15.16 2.91
C TRP A 293 1.79 13.95 3.80
N LEU A 294 2.21 12.75 3.39
CA LEU A 294 1.95 11.53 4.14
C LEU A 294 2.83 11.47 5.40
N PHE A 295 4.08 11.92 5.32
CA PHE A 295 4.92 12.08 6.52
C PHE A 295 4.28 13.02 7.55
N ILE A 296 3.77 14.19 7.12
CA ILE A 296 3.04 15.11 8.00
C ILE A 296 1.81 14.45 8.59
N MET A 297 1.04 13.70 7.79
CA MET A 297 -0.14 12.97 8.25
C MET A 297 0.21 11.99 9.39
N PHE A 298 1.32 11.26 9.29
CA PHE A 298 1.77 10.33 10.33
C PHE A 298 2.24 11.03 11.60
N ILE A 299 2.91 12.18 11.48
CA ILE A 299 3.24 13.03 12.64
C ILE A 299 1.97 13.45 13.36
N LEU A 300 0.91 13.81 12.63
CA LEU A 300 -0.38 14.21 13.21
C LEU A 300 -1.22 13.03 13.75
N PHE A 301 -1.05 11.82 13.21
CA PHE A 301 -1.72 10.65 13.76
C PHE A 301 -1.25 10.31 15.17
N ASN A 302 0.03 10.51 15.48
CA ASN A 302 0.56 10.22 16.80
C ASN A 302 -0.20 10.96 17.93
N PRO A 303 -0.32 12.30 17.93
CA PRO A 303 -1.09 13.00 18.95
C PRO A 303 -2.58 12.73 18.83
N PHE A 304 -3.11 12.57 17.60
CA PHE A 304 -4.52 12.25 17.41
C PHE A 304 -4.93 11.00 18.19
N ILE A 305 -4.16 9.92 18.03
CA ILE A 305 -4.38 8.65 18.68
C ILE A 305 -4.10 8.73 20.18
N ASN A 306 -3.00 9.37 20.58
CA ASN A 306 -2.61 9.45 22.00
C ASN A 306 -3.67 10.19 22.82
N PHE A 307 -4.21 11.30 22.31
CA PHE A 307 -5.27 12.04 23.00
C PHE A 307 -6.55 11.19 23.16
N ILE A 308 -6.95 10.42 22.14
CA ILE A 308 -8.12 9.53 22.25
C ILE A 308 -7.87 8.43 23.29
N ALA A 309 -6.67 7.86 23.30
CA ALA A 309 -6.27 6.82 24.24
C ALA A 309 -6.20 7.34 25.68
N GLU A 310 -5.59 8.51 25.91
CA GLU A 310 -5.54 9.16 27.22
C GLU A 310 -6.92 9.49 27.78
N ALA A 311 -7.91 9.74 26.91
CA ALA A 311 -9.30 9.94 27.33
C ALA A 311 -10.02 8.64 27.76
N GLY A 312 -9.41 7.46 27.62
CA GLY A 312 -10.03 6.17 27.91
C GLY A 312 -11.08 5.73 26.88
N SER A 313 -11.07 6.35 25.70
CA SER A 313 -12.15 6.23 24.72
C SER A 313 -12.14 4.87 24.02
N PHE A 314 -10.96 4.32 23.76
CA PHE A 314 -10.83 2.99 23.17
C PHE A 314 -11.30 1.90 24.15
N GLU A 315 -11.00 2.04 25.44
CA GLU A 315 -11.46 1.13 26.50
C GLU A 315 -12.99 1.12 26.63
N ALA A 316 -13.62 2.30 26.48
CA ALA A 316 -15.08 2.42 26.45
C ALA A 316 -15.68 1.78 25.19
N LEU A 317 -15.06 1.97 24.02
CA LEU A 317 -15.48 1.30 22.78
C LEU A 317 -15.46 -0.23 22.95
N VAL A 318 -14.35 -0.74 23.46
CA VAL A 318 -14.14 -2.16 23.72
C VAL A 318 -15.23 -2.71 24.64
N SER A 319 -15.59 -1.97 25.69
CA SER A 319 -16.64 -2.36 26.63
C SER A 319 -18.01 -2.47 25.96
N LEU A 320 -18.32 -1.62 24.98
CA LEU A 320 -19.55 -1.73 24.18
C LEU A 320 -19.53 -2.91 23.21
N LEU A 321 -18.35 -3.33 22.76
CA LEU A 321 -18.16 -4.47 21.85
C LEU A 321 -18.12 -5.81 22.60
N LYS A 322 -17.80 -5.84 23.91
CA LYS A 322 -17.79 -7.08 24.74
C LYS A 322 -19.02 -7.99 24.57
N PRO A 323 -20.26 -7.49 24.46
CA PRO A 323 -21.44 -8.34 24.22
C PRO A 323 -21.41 -9.06 22.87
N LEU A 324 -20.90 -8.42 21.82
CA LEU A 324 -20.69 -9.04 20.50
C LEU A 324 -19.56 -10.09 20.53
N LEU A 325 -18.71 -10.03 21.55
CA LEU A 325 -17.55 -10.90 21.77
C LEU A 325 -17.79 -11.97 22.84
N LYS A 326 -19.02 -12.11 23.34
CA LYS A 326 -19.40 -13.16 24.31
C LYS A 326 -19.07 -14.58 23.83
N SER A 327 -18.96 -14.79 22.51
CA SER A 327 -18.59 -16.08 21.93
C SER A 327 -17.08 -16.38 21.96
N GLN A 328 -16.22 -15.40 22.30
CA GLN A 328 -14.76 -15.44 22.13
C GLN A 328 -14.31 -15.98 20.75
N ASN A 329 -15.19 -15.91 19.74
CA ASN A 329 -14.95 -16.56 18.47
C ASN A 329 -14.08 -15.67 17.58
N LYS A 330 -12.81 -16.08 17.44
CA LYS A 330 -11.81 -15.41 16.60
C LYS A 330 -12.26 -15.20 15.16
N VAL A 331 -13.06 -16.10 14.60
CA VAL A 331 -13.59 -16.00 13.23
C VAL A 331 -14.60 -14.86 13.12
N ILE A 332 -15.54 -14.76 14.07
CA ILE A 332 -16.54 -13.69 14.08
C ILE A 332 -15.85 -12.34 14.27
N PHE A 333 -14.90 -12.25 15.20
CA PHE A 333 -14.09 -11.05 15.39
C PHE A 333 -13.35 -10.65 14.11
N SER A 334 -12.67 -11.60 13.47
CA SER A 334 -11.90 -11.35 12.24
C SER A 334 -12.78 -10.90 11.08
N LEU A 335 -13.97 -11.47 10.93
CA LEU A 335 -14.96 -11.08 9.92
C LEU A 335 -15.45 -9.64 10.16
N VAL A 336 -15.91 -9.34 11.37
CA VAL A 336 -16.46 -8.01 11.71
C VAL A 336 -15.39 -6.94 11.56
N THR A 337 -14.18 -7.19 12.05
CA THR A 337 -13.08 -6.21 11.94
C THR A 337 -12.66 -6.01 10.49
N THR A 338 -12.55 -7.08 9.70
CA THR A 338 -12.19 -6.98 8.29
C THR A 338 -13.23 -6.22 7.49
N LEU A 339 -14.52 -6.48 7.69
CA LEU A 339 -15.60 -5.74 7.01
C LEU A 339 -15.63 -4.27 7.46
N THR A 340 -15.41 -4.02 8.75
CA THR A 340 -15.27 -2.65 9.29
C THR A 340 -14.12 -1.91 8.62
N GLY A 341 -13.01 -2.58 8.39
CA GLY A 341 -11.88 -2.02 7.66
C GLY A 341 -12.21 -1.69 6.20
N ILE A 342 -12.71 -2.67 5.45
CA ILE A 342 -13.00 -2.53 4.01
C ILE A 342 -14.07 -1.46 3.73
N PHE A 343 -15.11 -1.37 4.57
CA PHE A 343 -16.28 -0.52 4.29
C PHE A 343 -16.45 0.65 5.25
N GLY A 344 -15.85 0.59 6.44
CA GLY A 344 -16.10 1.54 7.53
C GLY A 344 -15.03 2.61 7.68
N VAL A 345 -13.80 2.38 7.19
CA VAL A 345 -12.73 3.37 7.20
C VAL A 345 -12.34 3.65 5.75
N GLY A 346 -12.93 4.68 5.16
CA GLY A 346 -12.48 5.21 3.88
C GLY A 346 -11.32 6.16 4.14
N GLY A 347 -10.24 6.09 3.35
CA GLY A 347 -9.06 6.91 3.57
C GLY A 347 -7.83 6.41 2.82
N ALA A 348 -6.65 6.88 3.22
CA ALA A 348 -5.41 6.28 2.77
C ALA A 348 -5.19 4.95 3.52
N ALA A 349 -4.92 3.87 2.80
CA ALA A 349 -4.72 2.52 3.35
C ALA A 349 -3.91 2.43 4.66
N THR A 350 -2.85 3.23 4.79
CA THR A 350 -2.01 3.25 5.99
C THR A 350 -2.69 3.90 7.19
N ALA A 351 -3.48 4.93 6.93
CA ALA A 351 -4.29 5.59 7.95
C ALA A 351 -5.36 4.66 8.50
N ASP A 352 -6.02 3.91 7.61
CA ASP A 352 -7.04 2.94 7.99
C ASP A 352 -6.47 1.89 8.92
N ASN A 353 -5.26 1.39 8.63
CA ASN A 353 -4.56 0.44 9.49
C ASN A 353 -4.26 1.01 10.89
N ILE A 354 -3.87 2.28 10.99
CA ILE A 354 -3.59 2.94 12.28
C ILE A 354 -4.88 3.08 13.08
N VAL A 355 -5.96 3.53 12.45
CA VAL A 355 -7.28 3.67 13.08
C VAL A 355 -7.77 2.31 13.56
N MET A 356 -7.77 1.31 12.68
CA MET A 356 -8.18 -0.06 12.99
C MET A 356 -7.36 -0.66 14.14
N ASN A 357 -6.03 -0.52 14.10
CA ASN A 357 -5.16 -1.01 15.16
C ASN A 357 -5.49 -0.38 16.51
N ASN A 358 -5.69 0.94 16.57
CA ASN A 358 -5.98 1.59 17.84
C ASN A 358 -7.40 1.29 18.36
N MET A 359 -8.37 1.15 17.46
CA MET A 359 -9.73 0.74 17.82
C MET A 359 -9.80 -0.67 18.42
N PHE A 360 -9.04 -1.61 17.85
CA PHE A 360 -9.21 -3.04 18.16
C PHE A 360 -8.04 -3.68 18.91
N LYS A 361 -6.89 -3.01 19.12
CA LYS A 361 -5.69 -3.62 19.76
C LYS A 361 -5.96 -4.29 21.11
N LEU A 362 -6.83 -3.72 21.95
CA LEU A 362 -7.18 -4.33 23.24
C LEU A 362 -7.94 -5.64 23.04
N LEU A 363 -8.84 -5.70 22.06
CA LEU A 363 -9.59 -6.91 21.72
C LEU A 363 -8.72 -7.97 21.05
N VAL A 364 -7.80 -7.55 20.19
CA VAL A 364 -6.77 -8.44 19.60
C VAL A 364 -5.98 -9.12 20.71
N LYS A 365 -5.60 -8.37 21.75
CA LYS A 365 -4.90 -8.89 22.93
C LYS A 365 -5.79 -9.81 23.78
N ASP A 366 -7.00 -9.39 24.09
CA ASP A 366 -7.95 -10.16 24.93
C ASP A 366 -8.32 -11.50 24.28
N LEU A 367 -8.48 -11.53 22.96
CA LEU A 367 -8.79 -12.74 22.18
C LEU A 367 -7.55 -13.56 21.81
N SER A 368 -6.35 -13.11 22.18
CA SER A 368 -5.08 -13.76 21.81
C SER A 368 -4.97 -14.04 20.31
N ILE A 369 -5.35 -13.05 19.48
CA ILE A 369 -5.20 -13.11 18.03
C ILE A 369 -3.72 -13.05 17.67
N SER A 370 -3.24 -13.95 16.82
CA SER A 370 -1.83 -13.91 16.43
C SER A 370 -1.48 -12.59 15.69
N PRO A 371 -0.23 -12.11 15.82
CA PRO A 371 0.23 -10.94 15.07
C PRO A 371 0.04 -11.10 13.56
N SER A 372 0.14 -12.32 13.04
CA SER A 372 0.03 -12.65 11.63
C SER A 372 -1.41 -12.61 11.13
N LEU A 373 -2.36 -13.14 11.89
CA LEU A 373 -3.78 -12.98 11.58
C LEU A 373 -4.19 -11.49 11.64
N TRP A 374 -3.72 -10.77 12.65
CA TRP A 374 -3.99 -9.33 12.76
C TRP A 374 -3.39 -8.55 11.59
N ALA A 375 -2.15 -8.85 11.20
CA ALA A 375 -1.51 -8.26 10.03
C ALA A 375 -2.28 -8.55 8.73
N LEU A 376 -2.85 -9.75 8.57
CA LEU A 376 -3.69 -10.10 7.43
C LEU A 376 -5.01 -9.30 7.45
N ILE A 377 -5.66 -9.18 8.61
CA ILE A 377 -6.86 -8.35 8.76
C ILE A 377 -6.55 -6.91 8.38
N LEU A 378 -5.45 -6.33 8.87
CA LEU A 378 -5.03 -4.98 8.52
C LEU A 378 -4.73 -4.85 7.02
N LEU A 379 -3.97 -5.78 6.43
CA LEU A 379 -3.67 -5.76 5.01
C LEU A 379 -4.95 -5.77 4.16
N VAL A 380 -5.88 -6.66 4.48
CA VAL A 380 -7.16 -6.75 3.79
C VAL A 380 -7.98 -5.47 4.01
N SER A 381 -8.06 -4.99 5.24
CA SER A 381 -8.80 -3.78 5.60
C SER A 381 -8.31 -2.54 4.84
N GLY A 382 -7.00 -2.34 4.72
CA GLY A 382 -6.44 -1.14 4.09
C GLY A 382 -6.27 -1.22 2.57
N GLN A 383 -6.19 -2.42 1.97
CA GLN A 383 -5.92 -2.55 0.53
C GLN A 383 -7.08 -3.12 -0.29
N ILE A 384 -7.96 -3.90 0.32
CA ILE A 384 -9.07 -4.51 -0.41
C ILE A 384 -10.23 -3.54 -0.62
N THR A 385 -10.25 -2.42 0.11
CA THR A 385 -11.12 -1.25 -0.12
C THR A 385 -11.06 -0.78 -1.57
N SER A 386 -9.84 -0.69 -2.14
CA SER A 386 -9.61 -0.29 -3.54
C SER A 386 -10.21 -1.24 -4.59
N PHE A 387 -10.61 -2.45 -4.18
CA PHE A 387 -11.33 -3.42 -5.01
C PHE A 387 -12.84 -3.43 -4.74
N ALA A 388 -13.28 -3.10 -3.52
CA ALA A 388 -14.65 -3.26 -3.09
C ALA A 388 -15.63 -2.30 -3.79
N TYR A 389 -15.17 -1.08 -4.09
CA TYR A 389 -15.96 -0.07 -4.80
C TYR A 389 -15.06 0.82 -5.70
N PRO A 390 -15.64 1.61 -6.63
CA PRO A 390 -14.88 2.38 -7.62
C PRO A 390 -14.18 3.60 -7.03
N GLU A 391 -13.11 3.38 -6.27
CA GLU A 391 -12.28 4.43 -5.70
C GLU A 391 -11.21 4.95 -6.69
N ALA A 392 -10.39 5.91 -6.24
CA ALA A 392 -9.34 6.55 -7.03
C ALA A 392 -8.35 5.55 -7.66
N ASP A 393 -7.98 4.48 -6.97
CA ASP A 393 -7.09 3.45 -7.52
C ASP A 393 -7.75 2.69 -8.67
N MET A 394 -8.99 2.24 -8.50
CA MET A 394 -9.73 1.53 -9.56
C MET A 394 -9.91 2.41 -10.80
N ILE A 395 -10.36 3.66 -10.60
CA ILE A 395 -10.56 4.63 -11.69
C ILE A 395 -9.22 5.01 -12.33
N GLY A 396 -8.19 5.23 -11.51
CA GLY A 396 -6.85 5.59 -11.95
C GLY A 396 -6.21 4.51 -12.81
N GLN A 397 -6.27 3.24 -12.39
CA GLN A 397 -5.74 2.11 -13.19
C GLN A 397 -6.55 1.89 -14.47
N MET A 398 -7.87 2.08 -14.42
CA MET A 398 -8.71 2.05 -15.62
C MET A 398 -8.32 3.14 -16.62
N GLY A 399 -8.08 4.37 -16.14
CA GLY A 399 -7.64 5.51 -16.94
C GLY A 399 -6.26 5.31 -17.54
N LEU A 400 -5.28 4.85 -16.74
CA LEU A 400 -3.92 4.53 -17.21
C LEU A 400 -3.93 3.46 -18.31
N ALA A 401 -4.81 2.46 -18.18
CA ALA A 401 -4.99 1.43 -19.18
C ALA A 401 -5.78 1.89 -20.42
N ARG A 402 -6.28 3.13 -20.44
CA ARG A 402 -7.17 3.71 -21.48
C ARG A 402 -8.49 2.93 -21.64
N SER A 403 -8.99 2.36 -20.55
CA SER A 403 -10.25 1.61 -20.52
C SER A 403 -11.42 2.48 -20.08
N LYS A 404 -12.64 2.12 -20.53
CA LYS A 404 -13.91 2.66 -20.03
C LYS A 404 -14.81 1.58 -19.40
N ASP A 405 -14.28 0.37 -19.23
CA ASP A 405 -15.05 -0.82 -18.83
C ASP A 405 -15.12 -0.98 -17.31
N MET A 406 -15.82 -0.05 -16.67
CA MET A 406 -16.03 -0.06 -15.23
C MET A 406 -16.77 -1.32 -14.76
N LYS A 407 -17.71 -1.81 -15.56
CA LYS A 407 -18.57 -2.94 -15.19
C LYS A 407 -17.78 -4.23 -14.95
N ASN A 408 -16.84 -4.58 -15.84
CA ASN A 408 -16.02 -5.77 -15.64
C ASN A 408 -15.02 -5.58 -14.50
N LEU A 409 -14.50 -4.36 -14.33
CA LEU A 409 -13.54 -4.04 -13.27
C LEU A 409 -14.18 -4.14 -11.87
N VAL A 410 -15.41 -3.64 -11.70
CA VAL A 410 -16.18 -3.78 -10.45
C VAL A 410 -16.49 -5.25 -10.14
N LYS A 411 -16.91 -6.05 -11.14
CA LYS A 411 -17.16 -7.48 -10.93
C LYS A 411 -15.90 -8.23 -10.50
N TYR A 412 -14.76 -7.89 -11.10
CA TYR A 412 -13.46 -8.39 -10.68
C TYR A 412 -13.15 -7.98 -9.23
N GLY A 413 -13.31 -6.70 -8.91
CA GLY A 413 -13.07 -6.14 -7.58
C GLY A 413 -13.87 -6.83 -6.48
N ILE A 414 -15.19 -6.93 -6.63
CA ILE A 414 -16.08 -7.61 -5.67
C ILE A 414 -15.66 -9.07 -5.46
N THR A 415 -15.20 -9.76 -6.52
CA THR A 415 -14.73 -11.15 -6.41
C THR A 415 -13.46 -11.23 -5.57
N VAL A 416 -12.49 -10.32 -5.81
CA VAL A 416 -11.28 -10.21 -4.98
C VAL A 416 -11.63 -9.91 -3.53
N THR A 417 -12.57 -8.99 -3.30
CA THR A 417 -13.03 -8.65 -1.95
C THR A 417 -13.62 -9.84 -1.22
N ALA A 418 -14.58 -10.54 -1.83
CA ALA A 418 -15.22 -11.71 -1.22
C ALA A 418 -14.20 -12.82 -0.92
N CYS A 419 -13.31 -13.14 -1.86
CA CYS A 419 -12.28 -14.16 -1.65
C CYS A 419 -11.27 -13.76 -0.56
N SER A 420 -10.89 -12.48 -0.45
CA SER A 420 -9.96 -11.99 0.57
C SER A 420 -10.57 -12.07 1.97
N VAL A 421 -11.86 -11.74 2.12
CA VAL A 421 -12.60 -11.92 3.38
C VAL A 421 -12.69 -13.40 3.76
N ILE A 422 -12.95 -14.29 2.79
CA ILE A 422 -12.93 -15.74 3.03
C ILE A 422 -11.56 -16.21 3.49
N LEU A 423 -10.46 -15.73 2.88
CA LEU A 423 -9.11 -16.06 3.30
C LEU A 423 -8.85 -15.68 4.77
N VAL A 424 -9.29 -14.50 5.20
CA VAL A 424 -9.21 -14.07 6.61
C VAL A 424 -9.97 -15.04 7.51
N MET A 425 -11.21 -15.36 7.19
CA MET A 425 -12.02 -16.28 7.99
C MET A 425 -11.40 -17.67 8.08
N VAL A 426 -10.88 -18.19 6.97
CA VAL A 426 -10.19 -19.48 6.94
C VAL A 426 -8.94 -19.45 7.81
N ARG A 427 -8.12 -18.39 7.71
CA ARG A 427 -6.95 -18.22 8.58
C ARG A 427 -7.34 -18.12 10.05
N ALA A 428 -8.43 -17.44 10.37
CA ALA A 428 -8.95 -17.33 11.73
C ALA A 428 -9.45 -18.65 12.34
N LEU A 429 -9.73 -19.68 11.53
CA LEU A 429 -10.06 -21.02 12.03
C LEU A 429 -8.82 -21.78 12.55
N PHE A 430 -7.63 -21.40 12.08
CA PHE A 430 -6.35 -22.04 12.41
C PHE A 430 -5.49 -21.18 13.35
N ASP A 431 -6.05 -20.07 13.83
CA ASP A 431 -5.44 -19.16 14.81
C ASP A 431 -5.93 -19.49 16.22
#